data_AF-A0A3C1ZZN6-F1
#
_entry.id   AF-A0A3C1ZZN6-F1
#
_cell.length_a   1.000
_cell.length_b   1.000
_cell.length_c   1.000
_cell.angle_alpha   90.00
_cell.angle_beta   90.00
_cell.angle_gamma   90.00
#
_symmetry.space_group_name_H-M   'P 1'
#
loop_
_entity.id
_entity.type
_entity.pdbx_description
1 polymer ?
#
loop_
_entity_poly.entity_id
_entity_poly.type
_entity_poly.pdbx_seq_one_letter_code
_entity_poly.pdbx_strand_id
1 'polypeptide(L)'
;MKKIFLLAGLALLASCLRLDDTPPAQTDTSFDFSVSKGIEIDLNISDAMGNPLTGIPIEIWDRPEAEGGRVWFQGLTGILGEYRGALLLANTTSSVVVRIRTTGLPYEINIPIEGNEIAYSFQVGENLPASFTLPPTEVFVGEAKGLQNRGEAAPTVYMGSYDSNGVPDYLEPTPDEISAELISLINTSLPEGYPVPTYHPKYLDTTQRVNLETTGAADVWMTFVHEGAGWRNAVGYYTYPTGSPPTTEDDLDALNIIFPNASFSGGGGGLS
;
A
#
# COMPACT_ATOMS: atom_id res chain seq x y z
N MET A 1 72.49 -16.27 90.97
CA MET A 1 72.98 -16.88 89.71
C MET A 1 71.84 -17.66 89.08
N LYS A 2 71.64 -17.45 87.78
CA LYS A 2 70.42 -17.72 86.99
C LYS A 2 70.16 -19.22 86.79
N LYS A 3 68.88 -19.61 86.89
CA LYS A 3 68.34 -20.91 86.43
C LYS A 3 68.30 -20.93 84.89
N ILE A 4 68.71 -22.05 84.29
CA ILE A 4 68.58 -22.33 82.86
C ILE A 4 67.60 -23.50 82.69
N PHE A 5 66.55 -23.24 81.93
CA PHE A 5 65.63 -24.21 81.33
C PHE A 5 65.48 -23.74 79.87
N LEU A 6 65.69 -24.62 78.88
CA LEU A 6 65.07 -24.52 77.54
C LEU A 6 65.27 -25.88 76.84
N LEU A 7 64.25 -26.72 76.66
CA LEU A 7 63.10 -26.68 75.74
C LEU A 7 63.43 -27.26 74.35
N ALA A 8 62.88 -28.44 74.08
CA ALA A 8 62.86 -29.11 72.79
C ALA A 8 61.84 -28.43 71.86
N GLY A 9 62.25 -28.11 70.62
CA GLY A 9 61.37 -27.61 69.57
C GLY A 9 60.98 -28.74 68.61
N LEU A 10 59.67 -28.95 68.46
CA LEU A 10 59.05 -29.79 67.43
C LEU A 10 58.41 -28.86 66.40
N ALA A 11 58.86 -28.90 65.15
CA ALA A 11 58.33 -28.08 64.07
C ALA A 11 57.14 -28.79 63.40
N LEU A 12 55.99 -28.11 63.31
CA LEU A 12 54.84 -28.48 62.48
C LEU A 12 54.72 -27.45 61.36
N LEU A 13 54.91 -27.90 60.11
CA LEU A 13 54.66 -27.09 58.91
C LEU A 13 53.16 -27.12 58.61
N ALA A 14 52.49 -25.97 58.72
CA ALA A 14 51.14 -25.76 58.21
C ALA A 14 51.24 -25.13 56.80
N SER A 15 50.81 -25.88 55.79
CA SER A 15 50.61 -25.39 54.42
C SER A 15 49.19 -24.82 54.32
N CYS A 16 49.04 -23.50 54.35
CA CYS A 16 47.82 -22.84 53.87
C CYS A 16 47.98 -22.52 52.38
N LEU A 17 47.18 -23.15 51.51
CA LEU A 17 46.94 -22.61 50.18
C LEU A 17 46.18 -21.29 50.31
N ARG A 18 46.67 -20.23 49.66
CA ARG A 18 45.95 -18.97 49.48
C ARG A 18 44.83 -19.24 48.47
N LEU A 19 43.58 -19.09 48.88
CA LEU A 19 42.47 -18.96 47.94
C LEU A 19 42.59 -17.57 47.35
N ASP A 20 42.84 -17.49 46.05
CA ASP A 20 42.74 -16.23 45.32
C ASP A 20 41.26 -15.83 45.31
N ASP A 21 40.86 -14.94 46.22
CA ASP A 21 39.57 -14.23 46.22
C ASP A 21 39.53 -13.22 45.06
N THR A 22 39.78 -13.67 43.84
CA THR A 22 39.42 -12.89 42.67
C THR A 22 37.93 -13.08 42.51
N PRO A 23 37.09 -12.02 42.64
CA PRO A 23 35.67 -12.14 42.30
C PRO A 23 35.58 -12.74 40.91
N PRO A 24 34.67 -13.71 40.64
CA PRO A 24 34.47 -14.18 39.28
C PRO A 24 34.27 -12.95 38.40
N ALA A 25 35.01 -12.88 37.29
CA ALA A 25 34.92 -11.79 36.33
C ALA A 25 33.43 -11.49 36.10
N GLN A 26 33.02 -10.24 36.28
CA GLN A 26 31.65 -9.81 36.03
C GLN A 26 31.27 -10.36 34.66
N THR A 27 30.35 -11.34 34.66
CA THR A 27 29.67 -11.76 33.45
C THR A 27 29.07 -10.50 32.88
N ASP A 28 29.45 -10.16 31.65
CA ASP A 28 28.91 -9.03 30.91
C ASP A 28 27.38 -9.11 30.98
N THR A 29 26.76 -8.31 31.85
CA THR A 29 25.32 -8.33 32.13
C THR A 29 24.54 -7.59 31.04
N SER A 30 25.18 -7.28 29.90
CA SER A 30 24.57 -6.56 28.78
C SER A 30 23.67 -7.43 27.89
N PHE A 31 23.34 -8.67 28.27
CA PHE A 31 22.38 -9.46 27.51
C PHE A 31 20.96 -8.97 27.78
N ASP A 32 20.38 -8.29 26.80
CA ASP A 32 18.97 -7.91 26.82
C ASP A 32 18.10 -9.12 26.46
N PHE A 33 17.34 -9.61 27.44
CA PHE A 33 16.38 -10.71 27.26
C PHE A 33 15.05 -10.23 26.67
N SER A 34 14.92 -8.95 26.31
CA SER A 34 13.69 -8.43 25.74
C SER A 34 13.35 -9.12 24.42
N VAL A 35 12.25 -9.86 24.44
CA VAL A 35 11.67 -10.49 23.25
C VAL A 35 10.84 -9.51 22.42
N SER A 36 10.67 -8.29 22.92
CA SER A 36 9.92 -7.24 22.26
C SER A 36 10.66 -5.90 22.24
N LYS A 37 10.32 -5.07 21.27
CA LYS A 37 10.79 -3.70 21.13
C LYS A 37 9.59 -2.78 20.97
N GLY A 38 9.63 -1.63 21.66
CA GLY A 38 8.68 -0.56 21.43
C GLY A 38 9.02 0.13 20.12
N ILE A 39 8.05 0.25 19.23
CA ILE A 39 8.17 0.87 17.93
C ILE A 39 7.29 2.12 17.90
N GLU A 40 7.89 3.25 17.56
CA GLU A 40 7.17 4.48 17.26
C GLU A 40 6.71 4.45 15.79
N ILE A 41 5.51 4.96 15.56
CA ILE A 41 4.91 5.07 14.23
C ILE A 41 4.77 6.57 13.93
N ASP A 42 5.37 7.05 12.85
CA ASP A 42 5.19 8.41 12.32
C ASP A 42 4.87 8.33 10.83
N LEU A 43 3.57 8.38 10.51
CA LEU A 43 3.11 8.36 9.12
C LEU A 43 2.59 9.74 8.75
N ASN A 44 2.92 10.21 7.54
CA ASN A 44 2.32 11.40 6.96
C ASN A 44 1.63 11.03 5.65
N ILE A 45 0.43 11.53 5.42
CA ILE A 45 -0.36 11.26 4.22
C ILE A 45 -0.84 12.59 3.64
N SER A 46 -0.53 12.82 2.37
CA SER A 46 -0.84 14.07 1.67
C SER A 46 -1.32 13.84 0.22
N ASP A 47 -2.03 14.83 -0.31
CA ASP A 47 -2.42 14.86 -1.73
C ASP A 47 -1.21 15.20 -2.63
N ALA A 48 -1.42 15.24 -3.95
CA ALA A 48 -0.35 15.53 -4.91
C ALA A 48 0.31 16.90 -4.71
N MET A 49 -0.37 17.85 -4.06
CA MET A 49 0.14 19.19 -3.75
C MET A 49 0.82 19.27 -2.36
N GLY A 50 0.86 18.17 -1.61
CA GLY A 50 1.38 18.13 -0.25
C GLY A 50 0.39 18.63 0.81
N ASN A 51 -0.89 18.82 0.47
CA ASN A 51 -1.91 19.15 1.47
C ASN A 51 -2.25 17.90 2.30
N PRO A 52 -2.49 18.05 3.61
CA PRO A 52 -2.75 16.93 4.49
C PRO A 52 -4.07 16.21 4.19
N LEU A 53 -4.03 14.87 4.14
CA LEU A 53 -5.22 14.03 4.04
C LEU A 53 -5.68 13.58 5.42
N THR A 54 -6.76 14.20 5.92
CA THR A 54 -7.32 13.97 7.26
C THR A 54 -8.29 12.79 7.30
N GLY A 55 -8.29 12.06 8.43
CA GLY A 55 -9.25 10.99 8.69
C GLY A 55 -9.09 9.75 7.82
N ILE A 56 -7.90 9.54 7.24
CA ILE A 56 -7.61 8.38 6.40
C ILE A 56 -7.40 7.16 7.29
N PRO A 57 -8.13 6.05 7.06
CA PRO A 57 -7.91 4.79 7.76
C PRO A 57 -6.54 4.20 7.42
N ILE A 58 -5.79 3.89 8.48
CA ILE A 58 -4.52 3.19 8.39
C ILE A 58 -4.62 1.84 9.12
N GLU A 59 -3.94 0.83 8.60
CA GLU A 59 -3.80 -0.46 9.27
C GLU A 59 -2.34 -0.92 9.19
N ILE A 60 -1.84 -1.50 10.27
CA ILE A 60 -0.51 -2.14 10.30
C ILE A 60 -0.72 -3.64 10.43
N TRP A 61 -0.07 -4.38 9.54
CA TRP A 61 -0.20 -5.82 9.36
C TRP A 61 1.15 -6.52 9.57
N ASP A 62 1.11 -7.81 9.96
CA ASP A 62 2.31 -8.65 10.13
C ASP A 62 2.97 -9.05 8.81
N ARG A 63 2.16 -9.22 7.76
CA ARG A 63 2.54 -9.54 6.39
C ARG A 63 1.39 -9.16 5.44
N PRO A 64 1.59 -9.20 4.11
CA PRO A 64 0.53 -8.88 3.15
C PRO A 64 -0.74 -9.71 3.36
N GLU A 65 -1.92 -9.15 3.10
CA GLU A 65 -3.19 -9.87 3.25
C GLU A 65 -3.30 -11.07 2.30
N ALA A 66 -2.74 -10.96 1.10
CA ALA A 66 -2.66 -12.07 0.15
C ALA A 66 -1.92 -13.30 0.71
N GLU A 67 -1.05 -13.10 1.71
CA GLU A 67 -0.32 -14.15 2.43
C GLU A 67 -1.02 -14.56 3.75
N GLY A 68 -2.28 -14.15 3.94
CA GLY A 68 -3.07 -14.40 5.15
C GLY A 68 -2.55 -13.60 6.34
N GLY A 69 -2.09 -12.37 6.11
CA GLY A 69 -1.70 -11.43 7.15
C GLY A 69 -2.80 -11.14 8.16
N ARG A 70 -2.41 -10.51 9.27
CA ARG A 70 -3.28 -10.11 10.37
C ARG A 70 -2.99 -8.68 10.76
N VAL A 71 -4.07 -7.94 11.00
CA VAL A 71 -4.03 -6.60 11.56
C VAL A 71 -3.44 -6.64 12.97
N TRP A 72 -2.36 -5.90 13.19
CA TRP A 72 -1.81 -5.60 14.51
C TRP A 72 -2.35 -4.30 15.08
N PHE A 73 -2.64 -3.33 14.22
CA PHE A 73 -3.04 -1.99 14.64
C PHE A 73 -3.95 -1.33 13.59
N GLN A 74 -4.87 -0.48 14.05
CA GLN A 74 -5.70 0.39 13.20
C GLN A 74 -5.80 1.79 13.78
N GLY A 75 -5.74 2.81 12.92
CA GLY A 75 -5.78 4.21 13.31
C GLY A 75 -6.37 5.09 12.22
N LEU A 76 -6.44 6.40 12.51
CA LEU A 76 -6.89 7.43 11.57
C LEU A 76 -5.89 8.57 11.59
N THR A 77 -5.59 9.14 10.42
CA THR A 77 -4.79 10.37 10.36
C THR A 77 -5.52 11.54 11.02
N GLY A 78 -4.74 12.41 11.66
CA GLY A 78 -5.17 13.67 12.24
C GLY A 78 -5.40 14.76 11.20
N ILE A 79 -5.62 15.97 11.70
CA ILE A 79 -5.93 17.14 10.87
C ILE A 79 -4.74 17.63 10.03
N LEU A 80 -3.51 17.24 10.35
CA LEU A 80 -2.30 17.56 9.57
C LEU A 80 -1.88 16.36 8.71
N GLY A 81 -2.78 15.40 8.47
CA GLY A 81 -2.52 14.21 7.66
C GLY A 81 -1.54 13.25 8.31
N GLU A 82 -1.28 13.42 9.60
CA GLU A 82 -0.31 12.65 10.37
C GLU A 82 -0.99 11.54 11.17
N TYR A 83 -0.31 10.42 11.31
CA TYR A 83 -0.62 9.45 12.34
C TYR A 83 0.61 9.20 13.19
N ARG A 84 0.45 9.37 14.51
CA ARG A 84 1.50 9.07 15.49
C ARG A 84 1.00 8.07 16.53
N GLY A 85 1.78 7.03 16.74
CA GLY A 85 1.42 5.94 17.64
C GLY A 85 2.63 5.15 18.13
N ALA A 86 2.37 4.16 18.98
CA ALA A 86 3.38 3.23 19.44
C ALA A 86 2.83 1.81 19.47
N LEU A 87 3.66 0.84 19.09
CA LEU A 87 3.34 -0.58 19.05
C LEU A 87 4.45 -1.39 19.72
N LEU A 88 4.10 -2.47 20.40
CA LEU A 88 5.08 -3.41 20.95
C LEU A 88 5.19 -4.61 20.00
N LEU A 89 6.34 -4.77 19.35
CA LEU A 89 6.59 -5.83 18.37
C LEU A 89 7.67 -6.80 18.84
N ALA A 90 7.70 -8.01 18.29
CA ALA A 90 8.79 -8.93 18.54
C ALA A 90 10.13 -8.36 18.05
N ASN A 91 11.22 -8.66 18.74
CA ASN A 91 12.56 -8.19 18.34
C ASN A 91 13.00 -8.73 16.97
N THR A 92 12.44 -9.87 16.54
CA THR A 92 12.66 -10.48 15.23
C THR A 92 11.93 -9.78 14.08
N THR A 93 10.97 -8.90 14.38
CA THR A 93 10.22 -8.18 13.35
C THR A 93 11.10 -7.10 12.73
N SER A 94 11.42 -7.25 11.45
CA SER A 94 12.27 -6.33 10.67
C SER A 94 11.47 -5.37 9.79
N SER A 95 10.20 -5.63 9.54
CA SER A 95 9.32 -4.84 8.68
C SER A 95 7.87 -5.01 9.12
N VAL A 96 7.02 -4.08 8.68
CA VAL A 96 5.56 -4.19 8.76
C VAL A 96 4.95 -3.97 7.39
N VAL A 97 3.69 -4.37 7.22
CA VAL A 97 2.89 -3.92 6.08
C VAL A 97 1.96 -2.81 6.55
N VAL A 98 2.03 -1.64 5.91
CA VAL A 98 1.09 -0.54 6.14
C VAL A 98 0.07 -0.55 5.00
N ARG A 99 -1.20 -0.56 5.38
CA ARG A 99 -2.32 -0.45 4.45
C ARG A 99 -2.98 0.90 4.61
N ILE A 100 -3.25 1.56 3.49
CA ILE A 100 -3.93 2.85 3.44
C ILE A 100 -5.12 2.72 2.50
N ARG A 101 -6.33 2.93 3.02
CA ARG A 101 -7.56 2.88 2.22
C ARG A 101 -7.86 4.27 1.67
N THR A 102 -7.06 4.71 0.70
CA THR A 102 -7.30 5.97 0.00
C THR A 102 -6.92 5.88 -1.47
N THR A 103 -7.73 6.55 -2.27
CA THR A 103 -7.49 6.81 -3.68
C THR A 103 -6.14 7.51 -3.89
N GLY A 104 -5.39 7.08 -4.90
CA GLY A 104 -4.13 7.70 -5.32
C GLY A 104 -2.88 7.20 -4.57
N LEU A 105 -3.04 6.24 -3.65
CA LEU A 105 -1.95 5.57 -2.92
C LEU A 105 -2.07 4.05 -3.10
N PRO A 106 -0.98 3.29 -2.88
CA PRO A 106 -1.03 1.85 -3.08
C PRO A 106 -1.81 1.19 -1.95
N TYR A 107 -2.39 0.02 -2.24
CA TYR A 107 -3.20 -0.71 -1.28
C TYR A 107 -2.41 -1.11 -0.02
N GLU A 108 -1.25 -1.74 -0.20
CA GLU A 108 -0.36 -2.19 0.88
C GLU A 108 1.09 -1.87 0.55
N ILE A 109 1.86 -1.37 1.51
CA ILE A 109 3.30 -1.13 1.37
C ILE A 109 4.08 -1.89 2.45
N ASN A 110 5.17 -2.54 2.08
CA ASN A 110 6.11 -3.09 3.06
C ASN A 110 7.08 -1.98 3.49
N ILE A 111 7.11 -1.69 4.80
CA ILE A 111 7.98 -0.66 5.39
C ILE A 111 8.97 -1.35 6.34
N PRO A 112 10.29 -1.21 6.13
CA PRO A 112 11.29 -1.69 7.08
C PRO A 112 11.20 -0.92 8.40
N ILE A 113 11.48 -1.62 9.50
CA ILE A 113 11.62 -0.99 10.81
C ILE A 113 13.08 -0.58 10.96
N GLU A 114 13.34 0.73 10.99
CA GLU A 114 14.68 1.28 11.16
C GLU A 114 14.86 1.77 12.60
N GLY A 115 15.85 1.20 13.30
CA GLY A 115 16.01 1.41 14.75
C GLY A 115 14.79 0.86 15.50
N ASN A 116 13.93 1.78 15.97
CA ASN A 116 12.68 1.51 16.66
C ASN A 116 11.52 2.35 16.10
N GLU A 117 11.57 2.66 14.81
CA GLU A 117 10.60 3.55 14.17
C GLU A 117 10.08 2.96 12.85
N ILE A 118 8.80 3.21 12.59
CA ILE A 118 8.16 3.07 11.28
C ILE A 118 7.81 4.50 10.86
N ALA A 119 8.66 5.10 10.04
CA ALA A 119 8.47 6.45 9.53
C ALA A 119 8.30 6.42 8.00
N TYR A 120 7.21 6.99 7.51
CA TYR A 120 6.98 7.08 6.07
C TYR A 120 6.02 8.22 5.69
N SER A 121 6.38 8.95 4.63
CA SER A 121 5.53 9.99 4.04
C SER A 121 4.94 9.48 2.72
N PHE A 122 3.62 9.43 2.68
CA PHE A 122 2.83 9.08 1.51
C PHE A 122 2.33 10.35 0.84
N GLN A 123 2.60 10.48 -0.46
CA GLN A 123 2.08 11.56 -1.28
C GLN A 123 1.44 10.96 -2.53
N VAL A 124 0.20 11.36 -2.80
CA VAL A 124 -0.53 10.93 -4.01
C VAL A 124 0.25 11.36 -5.26
N GLY A 125 0.40 10.44 -6.21
CA GLY A 125 1.09 10.69 -7.48
C GLY A 125 2.62 10.70 -7.41
N GLU A 126 3.23 10.46 -6.23
CA GLU A 126 4.67 10.19 -6.17
C GLU A 126 5.00 8.75 -6.58
N ASN A 127 6.23 8.54 -7.07
CA ASN A 127 6.75 7.21 -7.32
C ASN A 127 6.89 6.46 -5.99
N LEU A 128 5.90 5.61 -5.72
CA LEU A 128 5.89 4.74 -4.56
C LEU A 128 7.05 3.73 -4.66
N PRO A 129 7.61 3.28 -3.53
CA PRO A 129 8.69 2.32 -3.51
C PRO A 129 8.20 1.00 -4.10
N ALA A 130 9.12 0.27 -4.72
CA ALA A 130 8.84 -0.95 -5.50
C ALA A 130 8.23 -2.12 -4.70
N SER A 131 7.99 -1.96 -3.39
CA SER A 131 7.56 -2.99 -2.44
C SER A 131 6.12 -2.82 -1.98
N PHE A 132 5.19 -2.63 -2.92
CA PHE A 132 3.77 -2.64 -2.62
C PHE A 132 3.07 -3.89 -3.16
N THR A 133 1.98 -4.28 -2.52
CA THR A 133 1.17 -5.44 -2.90
C THR A 133 -0.21 -4.98 -3.36
N LEU A 134 -0.69 -5.59 -4.45
CA LEU A 134 -2.07 -5.41 -4.91
C LEU A 134 -3.04 -6.17 -4.00
N PRO A 135 -4.30 -5.72 -3.91
CA PRO A 135 -5.32 -6.47 -3.20
C PRO A 135 -5.47 -7.88 -3.82
N PRO A 136 -5.74 -8.91 -3.00
CA PRO A 136 -5.95 -10.25 -3.50
C PRO A 136 -7.10 -10.26 -4.53
N THR A 137 -6.83 -10.86 -5.68
CA THR A 137 -7.84 -11.00 -6.73
C THR A 137 -8.94 -11.93 -6.25
N GLU A 138 -10.17 -11.43 -6.04
CA GLU A 138 -11.30 -12.33 -5.92
C GLU A 138 -11.46 -13.08 -7.25
N VAL A 139 -11.25 -14.40 -7.21
CA VAL A 139 -11.48 -15.27 -8.35
C VAL A 139 -12.99 -15.31 -8.56
N PHE A 140 -13.50 -14.47 -9.46
CA PHE A 140 -14.85 -14.66 -9.99
C PHE A 140 -14.86 -15.96 -10.79
N VAL A 141 -15.35 -17.04 -10.17
CA VAL A 141 -15.79 -18.25 -10.89
C VAL A 141 -17.16 -17.95 -11.50
N GLY A 142 -17.21 -16.95 -12.36
CA GLY A 142 -18.27 -16.85 -13.36
C GLY A 142 -17.95 -17.86 -14.46
N GLU A 143 -18.96 -18.53 -15.01
CA GLU A 143 -18.77 -19.20 -16.29
C GLU A 143 -18.21 -18.16 -17.26
N ALA A 144 -16.94 -18.28 -17.63
CA ALA A 144 -16.46 -17.64 -18.84
C ALA A 144 -17.37 -18.21 -19.93
N LYS A 145 -18.36 -17.42 -20.37
CA LYS A 145 -18.95 -17.66 -21.67
C LYS A 145 -17.77 -17.61 -22.61
N GLY A 146 -17.32 -18.79 -23.01
CA GLY A 146 -16.11 -18.93 -23.81
C GLY A 146 -16.20 -17.97 -24.97
N LEU A 147 -15.03 -17.51 -25.43
CA LEU A 147 -14.84 -16.88 -26.74
C LEU A 147 -15.40 -17.80 -27.83
N GLN A 148 -16.72 -17.79 -27.99
CA GLN A 148 -17.49 -18.61 -28.90
C GLN A 148 -18.26 -17.59 -29.71
N ASN A 149 -17.68 -17.26 -30.86
CA ASN A 149 -18.23 -16.43 -31.92
C ASN A 149 -18.60 -15.02 -31.48
N ARG A 150 -17.60 -14.15 -31.29
CA ARG A 150 -17.86 -12.75 -31.60
C ARG A 150 -18.13 -12.71 -33.11
N GLY A 151 -19.22 -12.05 -33.53
CA GLY A 151 -19.27 -11.48 -34.88
C GLY A 151 -18.04 -10.59 -35.12
N GLU A 152 -17.88 -10.00 -36.29
CA GLU A 152 -16.82 -9.01 -36.48
C GLU A 152 -17.07 -7.84 -35.52
N ALA A 153 -16.51 -7.93 -34.30
CA ALA A 153 -16.63 -6.89 -33.31
C ALA A 153 -16.04 -5.61 -33.91
N ALA A 154 -16.66 -4.47 -33.60
CA ALA A 154 -16.19 -3.19 -34.06
C ALA A 154 -14.66 -3.06 -33.91
N PRO A 155 -13.97 -2.53 -34.93
CA PRO A 155 -12.52 -2.48 -34.93
C PRO A 155 -12.02 -1.72 -33.70
N THR A 156 -11.03 -2.31 -33.02
CA THR A 156 -10.37 -1.66 -31.88
C THR A 156 -9.27 -0.75 -32.39
N VAL A 157 -9.32 0.53 -32.02
CA VAL A 157 -8.39 1.56 -32.47
C VAL A 157 -7.73 2.20 -31.25
N TYR A 158 -6.41 2.27 -31.24
CA TYR A 158 -5.68 2.99 -30.19
C TYR A 158 -5.51 4.45 -30.59
N MET A 159 -5.64 5.37 -29.63
CA MET A 159 -5.46 6.80 -29.90
C MET A 159 -4.02 7.17 -30.29
N GLY A 160 -3.05 6.34 -29.92
CA GLY A 160 -1.64 6.51 -30.24
C GLY A 160 -0.80 5.31 -29.81
N SER A 161 0.52 5.46 -29.85
CA SER A 161 1.47 4.46 -29.34
C SER A 161 1.50 4.45 -27.80
N TYR A 162 2.04 3.37 -27.25
CA TYR A 162 2.16 3.11 -25.82
C TYR A 162 3.37 2.21 -25.54
N ASP A 163 3.86 2.24 -24.31
CA ASP A 163 5.03 1.47 -23.88
C ASP A 163 4.73 -0.01 -23.57
N SER A 164 5.73 -0.77 -23.13
CA SER A 164 5.55 -2.20 -22.78
C SER A 164 4.63 -2.44 -21.57
N ASN A 165 4.38 -1.42 -20.75
CA ASN A 165 3.47 -1.47 -19.61
C ASN A 165 2.06 -1.00 -19.98
N GLY A 166 1.83 -0.56 -21.23
CA GLY A 166 0.55 -0.03 -21.70
C GLY A 166 0.30 1.43 -21.32
N VAL A 167 1.35 2.17 -20.96
CA VAL A 167 1.30 3.62 -20.70
C VAL A 167 1.24 4.36 -22.04
N PRO A 168 0.21 5.18 -22.29
CA PRO A 168 0.12 6.00 -23.50
C PRO A 168 1.28 6.98 -23.70
N ASP A 169 1.74 7.14 -24.94
CA ASP A 169 2.72 8.19 -25.31
C ASP A 169 2.09 9.58 -25.48
N TYR A 170 0.78 9.70 -25.25
CA TYR A 170 -0.05 10.89 -25.47
C TYR A 170 -0.69 11.42 -24.17
N LEU A 171 -0.10 11.11 -23.01
CA LEU A 171 -0.46 11.78 -21.76
C LEU A 171 -0.03 13.25 -21.81
N GLU A 172 -0.82 14.13 -21.21
CA GLU A 172 -0.40 15.51 -21.00
C GLU A 172 0.87 15.53 -20.15
N PRO A 173 1.85 16.40 -20.45
CA PRO A 173 3.14 16.43 -19.75
C PRO A 173 3.00 16.87 -18.28
N THR A 174 1.92 17.57 -17.97
CA THR A 174 1.57 18.00 -16.61
C THR A 174 0.30 17.24 -16.20
N PRO A 175 0.36 16.40 -15.15
CA PRO A 175 -0.84 15.76 -14.60
C PRO A 175 -1.85 16.77 -14.07
N ASP A 176 -3.13 16.41 -14.10
CA ASP A 176 -4.19 17.22 -13.49
C ASP A 176 -4.04 17.25 -11.96
N GLU A 177 -4.39 18.39 -11.36
CA GLU A 177 -4.40 18.54 -9.91
C GLU A 177 -5.70 17.96 -9.32
N ILE A 178 -5.57 16.90 -8.52
CA ILE A 178 -6.69 16.29 -7.80
C ILE A 178 -6.68 16.80 -6.36
N SER A 179 -7.68 17.59 -5.99
CA SER A 179 -7.76 18.19 -4.66
C SER A 179 -8.06 17.15 -3.57
N ALA A 180 -7.63 17.43 -2.34
CA ALA A 180 -7.97 16.63 -1.16
C ALA A 180 -9.49 16.43 -0.99
N GLU A 181 -10.31 17.44 -1.32
CA GLU A 181 -11.78 17.32 -1.27
C GLU A 181 -12.30 16.30 -2.30
N LEU A 182 -11.74 16.30 -3.51
CA LEU A 182 -12.12 15.33 -4.53
C LEU A 182 -11.68 13.91 -4.14
N ILE A 183 -10.47 13.75 -3.59
CA ILE A 183 -10.00 12.46 -3.04
C ILE A 183 -10.95 11.97 -1.94
N SER A 184 -11.34 12.84 -1.02
CA SER A 184 -12.30 12.53 0.05
C SER A 184 -13.68 12.15 -0.51
N LEU A 185 -14.16 12.86 -1.53
CA LEU A 185 -15.42 12.53 -2.20
C LEU A 185 -15.36 11.16 -2.88
N ILE A 186 -14.26 10.82 -3.55
CA ILE A 186 -14.07 9.51 -4.18
C ILE A 186 -14.02 8.43 -3.10
N ASN A 187 -13.23 8.60 -2.04
CA ASN A 187 -13.13 7.61 -0.95
C ASN A 187 -14.46 7.36 -0.25
N THR A 188 -15.30 8.39 -0.12
CA THR A 188 -16.63 8.25 0.51
C THR A 188 -17.68 7.68 -0.43
N SER A 189 -17.61 7.98 -1.73
CA SER A 189 -18.56 7.51 -2.73
C SER A 189 -18.22 6.13 -3.27
N LEU A 190 -16.93 5.82 -3.40
CA LEU A 190 -16.38 4.58 -3.96
C LEU A 190 -15.32 4.00 -3.01
N PRO A 191 -15.69 3.63 -1.77
CA PRO A 191 -14.73 3.11 -0.81
C PRO A 191 -14.10 1.80 -1.30
N GLU A 192 -12.77 1.71 -1.18
CA GLU A 192 -12.01 0.56 -1.65
C GLU A 192 -12.40 -0.74 -0.92
N GLY A 193 -12.63 -1.82 -1.68
CA GLY A 193 -13.09 -3.12 -1.16
C GLY A 193 -14.60 -3.20 -0.94
N TYR A 194 -15.36 -2.18 -1.30
CA TYR A 194 -16.82 -2.14 -1.18
C TYR A 194 -17.48 -2.07 -2.57
N PRO A 195 -17.96 -3.20 -3.13
CA PRO A 195 -18.48 -3.24 -4.49
C PRO A 195 -19.65 -2.27 -4.72
N VAL A 196 -19.56 -1.46 -5.77
CA VAL A 196 -20.60 -0.49 -6.17
C VAL A 196 -21.99 -1.13 -6.30
N PRO A 197 -22.17 -2.32 -6.92
CA PRO A 197 -23.49 -2.95 -7.02
C PRO A 197 -24.15 -3.25 -5.67
N THR A 198 -23.37 -3.37 -4.59
CA THR A 198 -23.87 -3.69 -3.25
C THR A 198 -24.00 -2.44 -2.38
N TYR A 199 -22.98 -1.56 -2.36
CA TYR A 199 -22.91 -0.42 -1.44
C TYR A 199 -23.47 0.87 -2.02
N HIS A 200 -23.38 1.05 -3.34
CA HIS A 200 -23.89 2.23 -4.06
C HIS A 200 -24.70 1.86 -5.32
N PRO A 201 -25.72 0.98 -5.21
CA PRO A 201 -26.45 0.47 -6.37
C PRO A 201 -27.12 1.56 -7.20
N LYS A 202 -27.45 2.70 -6.58
CA LYS A 202 -28.08 3.85 -7.26
C LYS A 202 -27.19 4.50 -8.31
N TYR A 203 -25.87 4.33 -8.25
CA TYR A 203 -24.95 4.83 -9.27
C TYR A 203 -25.07 4.07 -10.60
N LEU A 204 -25.61 2.84 -10.54
CA LEU A 204 -25.84 1.98 -11.70
C LEU A 204 -27.29 2.02 -12.18
N ASP A 205 -28.13 2.90 -11.61
CA ASP A 205 -29.52 3.01 -12.02
C ASP A 205 -29.62 3.57 -13.44
N THR A 206 -30.52 2.98 -14.24
CA THR A 206 -30.76 3.35 -15.65
C THR A 206 -31.23 4.79 -15.84
N THR A 207 -31.64 5.46 -14.75
CA THR A 207 -32.01 6.88 -14.73
C THR A 207 -30.79 7.82 -14.70
N GLN A 208 -29.59 7.30 -14.39
CA GLN A 208 -28.36 8.08 -14.39
C GLN A 208 -27.85 8.31 -15.81
N ARG A 209 -27.37 9.52 -16.07
CA ARG A 209 -26.71 9.84 -17.34
C ARG A 209 -25.31 9.22 -17.33
N VAL A 210 -25.14 8.13 -18.07
CA VAL A 210 -23.84 7.45 -18.26
C VAL A 210 -23.12 7.86 -19.55
N ASN A 211 -23.78 8.66 -20.39
CA ASN A 211 -23.24 9.15 -21.66
C ASN A 211 -22.92 10.64 -21.58
N LEU A 212 -21.79 11.02 -22.17
CA LEU A 212 -21.45 12.42 -22.41
C LEU A 212 -22.07 12.88 -23.73
N GLU A 213 -22.97 13.87 -23.67
CA GLU A 213 -23.59 14.46 -24.86
C GLU A 213 -22.92 15.78 -25.20
N THR A 214 -22.41 15.91 -26.43
CA THR A 214 -21.84 17.15 -26.95
C THR A 214 -22.79 17.76 -27.98
N THR A 215 -22.97 19.07 -27.93
CA THR A 215 -23.85 19.82 -28.86
C THR A 215 -23.05 20.55 -29.96
N GLY A 216 -21.73 20.39 -29.96
CA GLY A 216 -20.77 20.99 -30.87
C GLY A 216 -19.38 20.37 -30.69
N ALA A 217 -18.37 20.95 -31.34
CA ALA A 217 -16.99 20.53 -31.14
C ALA A 217 -16.59 20.74 -29.66
N ALA A 218 -16.06 19.69 -29.06
CA ALA A 218 -15.64 19.68 -27.66
C ALA A 218 -14.38 18.81 -27.52
N ASP A 219 -13.47 19.28 -26.69
CA ASP A 219 -12.32 18.51 -26.25
C ASP A 219 -12.70 17.78 -24.95
N VAL A 220 -12.32 16.51 -24.86
CA VAL A 220 -12.62 15.65 -23.71
C VAL A 220 -11.31 15.08 -23.20
N TRP A 221 -11.00 15.38 -21.95
CA TRP A 221 -9.85 14.83 -21.23
C TRP A 221 -10.30 13.73 -20.29
N MET A 222 -9.40 12.77 -20.08
CA MET A 222 -9.60 11.69 -19.12
C MET A 222 -8.37 11.59 -18.22
N THR A 223 -8.62 11.76 -16.93
CA THR A 223 -7.59 11.67 -15.89
C THR A 223 -7.67 10.29 -15.26
N PHE A 224 -6.56 9.56 -15.26
CA PHE A 224 -6.42 8.37 -14.42
C PHE A 224 -6.21 8.82 -12.98
N VAL A 225 -7.06 8.34 -12.06
CA VAL A 225 -7.02 8.76 -10.65
C VAL A 225 -6.45 7.65 -9.76
N HIS A 226 -6.93 6.42 -9.92
CA HIS A 226 -6.53 5.29 -9.09
C HIS A 226 -7.03 3.97 -9.66
N GLU A 227 -6.34 2.89 -9.31
CA GLU A 227 -6.74 1.52 -9.52
C GLU A 227 -6.53 0.73 -8.22
N GLY A 228 -7.59 0.09 -7.74
CA GLY A 228 -7.57 -0.84 -6.59
C GLY A 228 -7.94 -2.27 -6.98
N ALA A 229 -7.76 -2.65 -8.25
CA ALA A 229 -8.09 -3.98 -8.76
C ALA A 229 -6.82 -4.80 -9.00
N GLY A 230 -6.88 -6.11 -8.80
CA GLY A 230 -5.78 -7.02 -9.17
C GLY A 230 -5.73 -7.38 -10.66
N TRP A 231 -6.52 -6.70 -11.51
CA TRP A 231 -6.71 -7.04 -12.93
C TRP A 231 -6.18 -5.93 -13.82
N ARG A 232 -5.51 -6.29 -14.92
CA ARG A 232 -5.15 -5.34 -15.97
C ARG A 232 -6.37 -5.02 -16.81
N ASN A 233 -6.82 -3.78 -16.77
CA ASN A 233 -8.00 -3.30 -17.48
C ASN A 233 -7.61 -2.34 -18.60
N ALA A 234 -8.33 -2.36 -19.72
CA ALA A 234 -8.24 -1.33 -20.74
C ALA A 234 -9.44 -0.39 -20.62
N VAL A 235 -9.22 0.91 -20.82
CA VAL A 235 -10.28 1.91 -20.87
C VAL A 235 -10.38 2.46 -22.28
N GLY A 236 -11.61 2.58 -22.76
CA GLY A 236 -11.92 3.08 -24.09
C GLY A 236 -13.30 3.71 -24.15
N TYR A 237 -13.61 4.27 -25.31
CA TYR A 237 -14.89 4.88 -25.61
C TYR A 237 -15.34 4.54 -27.03
N TYR A 238 -16.64 4.66 -27.25
CA TYR A 238 -17.24 4.69 -28.58
C TYR A 238 -18.14 5.92 -28.65
N THR A 239 -18.44 6.35 -29.86
CA THR A 239 -19.32 7.50 -30.11
C THR A 239 -20.46 7.07 -31.00
N TYR A 240 -21.58 7.78 -30.89
CA TYR A 240 -22.74 7.60 -31.74
C TYR A 240 -23.51 8.92 -31.84
N PRO A 241 -24.28 9.15 -32.92
CA PRO A 241 -25.10 10.35 -33.05
C PRO A 241 -26.13 10.46 -31.92
N THR A 242 -26.27 11.65 -31.32
CA THR A 242 -27.24 11.90 -30.25
C THR A 242 -28.65 11.47 -30.65
N GLY A 243 -29.34 10.75 -29.75
CA GLY A 243 -30.68 10.20 -29.99
C GLY A 243 -30.71 8.92 -30.83
N SER A 244 -29.56 8.40 -31.25
CA SER A 244 -29.42 7.15 -32.01
C SER A 244 -28.47 6.18 -31.29
N PRO A 245 -28.80 5.71 -30.08
CA PRO A 245 -27.94 4.78 -29.34
C PRO A 245 -27.78 3.46 -30.11
N PRO A 246 -26.58 2.85 -30.11
CA PRO A 246 -26.36 1.56 -30.73
C PRO A 246 -27.19 0.48 -30.02
N THR A 247 -27.72 -0.47 -30.78
CA THR A 247 -28.53 -1.58 -30.27
C THR A 247 -27.76 -2.90 -30.22
N THR A 248 -26.69 -2.99 -31.01
CA THR A 248 -25.80 -4.16 -31.12
C THR A 248 -24.34 -3.73 -31.20
N GLU A 249 -23.40 -4.66 -30.99
CA GLU A 249 -21.96 -4.40 -31.17
C GLU A 249 -21.60 -4.04 -32.61
N ASP A 250 -22.37 -4.52 -33.59
CA ASP A 250 -22.17 -4.26 -35.02
C ASP A 250 -22.57 -2.81 -35.42
N ASP A 251 -23.33 -2.11 -34.57
CA ASP A 251 -23.71 -0.70 -34.78
C ASP A 251 -22.57 0.27 -34.43
N LEU A 252 -21.45 -0.25 -33.89
CA LEU A 252 -20.31 0.55 -33.47
C LEU A 252 -19.30 0.69 -34.60
N ASP A 253 -18.95 1.93 -34.96
CA ASP A 253 -17.94 2.18 -35.99
C ASP A 253 -16.54 1.73 -35.53
N ALA A 254 -16.20 1.99 -34.27
CA ALA A 254 -14.93 1.60 -33.65
C ALA A 254 -15.01 1.65 -32.11
N LEU A 255 -14.16 0.84 -31.47
CA LEU A 255 -13.85 0.94 -30.04
C LEU A 255 -12.51 1.66 -29.89
N ASN A 256 -12.53 2.90 -29.40
CA ASN A 256 -11.32 3.71 -29.24
C ASN A 256 -10.72 3.45 -27.86
N ILE A 257 -9.50 2.92 -27.80
CA ILE A 257 -8.77 2.66 -26.56
C ILE A 257 -7.94 3.88 -26.19
N ILE A 258 -8.20 4.43 -25.01
CA ILE A 258 -7.50 5.59 -24.45
C ILE A 258 -6.42 5.16 -23.45
N PHE A 259 -6.68 4.14 -22.62
CA PHE A 259 -5.68 3.52 -21.76
C PHE A 259 -5.58 2.03 -22.10
N PRO A 260 -4.52 1.60 -22.81
CA PRO A 260 -4.27 0.18 -23.09
C PRO A 260 -4.13 -0.66 -21.82
N ASN A 261 -3.58 -0.06 -20.76
CA ASN A 261 -3.49 -0.65 -19.43
C ASN A 261 -3.71 0.43 -18.36
N ALA A 262 -4.90 0.45 -17.77
CA ALA A 262 -5.31 1.36 -16.70
C ALA A 262 -4.93 0.81 -15.30
N SER A 263 -3.69 0.34 -15.16
CA SER A 263 -3.16 -0.18 -13.89
C SER A 263 -2.03 0.68 -13.35
N PHE A 264 -1.98 0.75 -12.02
CA PHE A 264 -0.98 1.54 -11.31
C PHE A 264 0.44 1.01 -11.56
N SER A 265 1.43 1.89 -11.51
CA SER A 265 2.86 1.53 -11.55
C SER A 265 3.18 0.58 -10.42
N GLY A 266 3.56 -0.66 -10.73
CA GLY A 266 3.80 -1.80 -9.82
C GLY A 266 2.59 -2.71 -9.58
N GLY A 267 1.40 -2.31 -10.03
CA GLY A 267 0.19 -3.13 -10.15
C GLY A 267 0.15 -3.94 -11.45
N GLY A 268 1.26 -3.99 -12.18
CA GLY A 268 1.33 -4.56 -13.52
C GLY A 268 1.03 -3.57 -14.65
N GLY A 269 0.88 -2.28 -14.34
CA GLY A 269 0.90 -1.17 -15.29
C GLY A 269 1.99 -0.16 -14.96
N GLY A 270 1.80 1.08 -15.43
CA GLY A 270 2.76 2.17 -15.28
C GLY A 270 2.12 3.54 -15.08
N LEU A 271 0.82 3.61 -14.79
CA LEU A 271 0.14 4.87 -14.50
C LEU A 271 0.35 5.29 -13.03
N SER A 272 0.28 6.59 -12.75
CA SER A 272 0.51 7.19 -11.43
C SER A 272 -0.39 8.39 -11.21
#